data_AF-A0A6I5NAG2-F1
#
_entry.id   AF-A0A6I5NAG2-F1
#
_cell.length_a   1.000
_cell.length_b   1.000
_cell.length_c   1.000
_cell.angle_alpha   90.00
_cell.angle_beta   90.00
_cell.angle_gamma   90.00
#
_symmetry.space_group_name_H-M   'P 1'
#
loop_
_entity.id
_entity.type
_entity.pdbx_description
1 polymer ?
#
loop_
_entity_poly.entity_id
_entity_poly.type
_entity_poly.pdbx_seq_one_letter_code
_entity_poly.pdbx_strand_id
1 'polypeptide(L)'
;MKRELPIVQKTYDLVKWYVPILNKLPREHKFLLGDRVVTGLYDLLEGLILARYSSDKLPKLKVLNGRLDLLRHQTRLLFEFELMSAQRYKYVSQLIDGIGQELGSYNQKWCTREAQKKAYPSGREKDQTKEYTMTQDNVIAFKTPA
;
A
#
# COMPACT_ATOMS: atom_id res chain seq x y z
N MET A 1 -19.57 -6.69 14.79
CA MET A 1 -18.56 -7.38 13.95
C MET A 1 -17.84 -6.34 13.10
N LYS A 2 -16.51 -6.22 13.24
CA LYS A 2 -15.71 -5.15 12.60
C LYS A 2 -15.77 -5.32 11.08
N ARG A 3 -16.04 -4.23 10.35
CA ARG A 3 -15.88 -4.15 8.88
C ARG A 3 -14.40 -4.35 8.58
N GLU A 4 -14.01 -5.59 8.32
CA GLU A 4 -12.68 -5.90 7.83
C GLU A 4 -12.55 -5.41 6.40
N LEU A 5 -11.37 -4.92 6.04
CA LEU A 5 -11.07 -4.66 4.64
C LEU A 5 -11.11 -6.02 3.93
N PRO A 6 -11.89 -6.17 2.84
CA PRO A 6 -12.00 -7.44 2.12
C PRO A 6 -10.64 -8.04 1.74
N ILE A 7 -9.66 -7.17 1.50
CA ILE A 7 -8.32 -7.53 1.07
C ILE A 7 -7.49 -8.27 2.13
N VAL A 8 -7.67 -7.95 3.41
CA VAL A 8 -6.95 -8.62 4.51
C VAL A 8 -7.48 -10.03 4.66
N GLN A 9 -8.81 -10.19 4.64
CA GLN A 9 -9.45 -11.50 4.69
C GLN A 9 -9.06 -12.37 3.49
N LYS A 10 -9.08 -11.80 2.26
CA LYS A 10 -8.63 -12.51 1.05
C LYS A 10 -7.19 -12.99 1.14
N THR A 11 -6.30 -12.17 1.71
CA THR A 11 -4.89 -12.55 1.90
C THR A 11 -4.74 -13.62 2.98
N TYR A 12 -5.53 -13.54 4.05
CA TYR A 12 -5.58 -14.58 5.07
C TYR A 12 -6.07 -15.93 4.51
N ASP A 13 -7.13 -15.90 3.69
CA ASP A 13 -7.65 -17.09 3.02
C ASP A 13 -6.63 -17.67 2.03
N LEU A 14 -5.88 -16.82 1.32
CA LEU A 14 -4.76 -17.23 0.46
C LEU A 14 -3.67 -17.96 1.26
N VAL A 15 -3.25 -17.39 2.41
CA VAL A 15 -2.24 -18.01 3.30
C VAL A 15 -2.73 -19.37 3.79
N LYS A 16 -3.98 -19.44 4.28
CA LYS A 16 -4.60 -20.67 4.77
C LYS A 16 -4.65 -21.76 3.70
N TRP A 17 -4.84 -21.39 2.44
CA TRP A 17 -4.84 -22.32 1.32
C TRP A 17 -3.42 -22.78 0.92
N TYR A 18 -2.42 -21.90 1.03
CA TYR A 18 -1.03 -22.19 0.67
C TYR A 18 -0.31 -23.12 1.66
N VAL A 19 -0.49 -22.91 2.97
CA VAL A 19 0.17 -23.70 4.03
C VAL A 19 0.05 -25.22 3.86
N PRO A 20 -1.14 -25.81 3.61
CA PRO A 20 -1.26 -27.26 3.45
C PRO A 20 -0.60 -27.78 2.16
N ILE A 21 -0.50 -26.97 1.11
CA ILE A 21 0.19 -27.34 -0.13
C ILE A 21 1.70 -27.39 0.11
N LEU A 22 2.24 -26.36 0.77
CA LEU A 22 3.66 -26.27 1.11
C LEU A 22 4.09 -27.35 2.11
N ASN A 23 3.19 -27.78 3.01
CA ASN A 23 3.45 -28.88 3.92
C ASN A 23 3.48 -30.27 3.25
N LYS A 24 2.85 -30.43 2.08
CA LYS A 24 2.87 -31.66 1.29
C LYS A 24 4.09 -31.78 0.38
N LEU A 25 4.95 -30.77 0.33
CA LEU A 25 6.14 -30.75 -0.52
C LEU A 25 7.25 -31.69 0.00
N PRO A 26 8.08 -32.24 -0.90
CA PRO A 26 9.34 -32.91 -0.51
C PRO A 26 10.22 -31.96 0.31
N ARG A 27 10.92 -32.48 1.33
CA ARG A 27 11.73 -31.66 2.25
C ARG A 27 12.69 -30.70 1.52
N GLU A 28 13.33 -31.14 0.45
CA GLU A 28 14.29 -30.34 -0.32
C GLU A 28 13.69 -29.03 -0.85
N HIS A 29 12.52 -29.10 -1.51
CA HIS A 29 11.84 -27.91 -2.03
C HIS A 29 11.12 -27.11 -0.94
N LYS A 30 10.66 -27.78 0.12
CA LYS A 30 10.00 -27.14 1.26
C LYS A 30 10.91 -26.11 1.95
N PHE A 31 12.18 -26.46 2.18
CA PHE A 31 13.12 -25.58 2.89
C PHE A 31 13.64 -24.42 2.03
N LEU A 32 13.83 -24.62 0.72
CA LEU A 32 14.34 -23.55 -0.16
C LEU A 32 13.24 -22.61 -0.65
N LEU A 33 12.15 -23.16 -1.19
CA LEU A 33 11.13 -22.40 -1.90
C LEU A 33 9.88 -22.23 -1.05
N GLY A 34 9.45 -23.29 -0.35
CA GLY A 34 8.29 -23.25 0.52
C GLY A 34 8.43 -22.19 1.61
N ASP A 35 9.56 -22.18 2.31
CA ASP A 35 9.84 -21.22 3.38
C ASP A 35 9.84 -19.75 2.89
N ARG A 36 10.45 -19.49 1.73
CA ARG A 36 10.43 -18.15 1.10
C ARG A 36 9.03 -17.70 0.72
N VAL A 37 8.19 -18.61 0.21
CA VAL A 37 6.80 -18.31 -0.14
C VAL A 37 5.95 -18.07 1.11
N VAL A 38 6.10 -18.92 2.13
CA VAL A 38 5.42 -18.74 3.42
C VAL A 38 5.77 -17.37 4.01
N THR A 39 7.06 -17.06 4.08
CA THR A 39 7.54 -15.78 4.59
C THR A 39 6.95 -14.63 3.78
N GLY A 40 7.00 -14.69 2.43
CA GLY A 40 6.42 -13.67 1.56
C GLY A 40 4.90 -13.48 1.73
N LEU A 41 4.16 -14.56 1.99
CA LEU A 41 2.72 -14.51 2.27
C LEU A 41 2.42 -13.84 3.61
N TYR A 42 3.15 -14.17 4.66
CA TYR A 42 3.02 -13.52 5.97
C TYR A 42 3.42 -12.05 5.90
N ASP A 43 4.50 -11.74 5.20
CA ASP A 43 4.98 -10.38 4.91
C ASP A 43 3.95 -9.52 4.18
N LEU A 44 3.19 -10.13 3.25
CA LEU A 44 2.10 -9.46 2.54
C LEU A 44 0.93 -9.19 3.49
N LEU A 45 0.55 -10.19 4.31
CA LEU A 45 -0.53 -10.06 5.29
C LEU A 45 -0.22 -8.98 6.33
N GLU A 46 0.98 -9.03 6.91
CA GLU A 46 1.44 -8.03 7.87
C GLU A 46 1.46 -6.64 7.24
N GLY A 47 2.02 -6.51 6.05
CA GLY A 47 2.08 -5.23 5.35
C GLY A 47 0.70 -4.64 5.06
N LEU A 48 -0.29 -5.46 4.70
CA LEU A 48 -1.69 -5.02 4.54
C LEU A 48 -2.31 -4.55 5.86
N ILE A 49 -2.03 -5.25 6.96
CA ILE A 49 -2.48 -4.86 8.30
C ILE A 49 -1.82 -3.54 8.71
N LEU A 50 -0.51 -3.37 8.50
CA LEU A 50 0.21 -2.13 8.81
C LEU A 50 -0.23 -0.97 7.91
N ALA A 51 -0.51 -1.21 6.63
CA ALA A 51 -1.04 -0.22 5.71
C ALA A 51 -2.44 0.26 6.11
N ARG A 52 -3.25 -0.59 6.75
CA ARG A 52 -4.56 -0.20 7.29
C ARG A 52 -4.45 0.87 8.38
N TYR A 53 -3.51 0.71 9.31
CA TYR A 53 -3.34 1.63 10.45
C TYR A 53 -2.44 2.83 10.13
N SER A 54 -1.72 2.79 9.01
CA SER A 54 -0.86 3.90 8.58
C SER A 54 -1.67 5.10 8.09
N SER A 55 -1.24 6.30 8.48
CA SER A 55 -1.65 7.56 7.88
C SER A 55 -1.06 7.73 6.48
N ASP A 56 0.17 7.24 6.25
CA ASP A 56 0.85 7.27 4.96
C ASP A 56 0.76 5.90 4.26
N LYS A 57 -0.14 5.80 3.27
CA LYS A 57 -0.58 4.52 2.67
C LYS A 57 0.04 4.25 1.30
N LEU A 58 0.29 5.29 0.52
CA LEU A 58 0.82 5.19 -0.85
C LEU A 58 2.17 4.44 -0.93
N PRO A 59 3.19 4.78 -0.14
CA PRO A 59 4.47 4.07 -0.21
C PRO A 59 4.34 2.60 0.22
N LYS A 60 3.53 2.33 1.25
CA LYS A 60 3.29 0.96 1.75
C LYS A 60 2.60 0.08 0.71
N LEU A 61 1.56 0.60 0.07
CA LEU A 61 0.82 -0.12 -0.97
C LEU A 61 1.70 -0.42 -2.20
N LYS A 62 2.63 0.47 -2.55
CA LYS A 62 3.57 0.26 -3.65
C LYS A 62 4.54 -0.89 -3.36
N VAL A 63 5.06 -0.97 -2.13
CA VAL A 63 5.90 -2.08 -1.67
C VAL A 63 5.13 -3.41 -1.70
N LEU A 64 3.87 -3.40 -1.27
CA LEU A 64 3.03 -4.61 -1.26
C LEU A 64 2.73 -5.13 -2.68
N ASN A 65 2.54 -4.23 -3.65
CA ASN A 65 2.41 -4.64 -5.05
C ASN A 65 3.67 -5.38 -5.55
N GLY A 66 4.86 -4.87 -5.24
CA GLY A 66 6.11 -5.56 -5.60
C GLY A 66 6.24 -6.94 -4.95
N ARG A 67 5.78 -7.08 -3.69
CA ARG A 67 5.74 -8.38 -3.00
C ARG A 67 4.75 -9.36 -3.65
N LEU A 68 3.61 -8.88 -4.14
CA LEU A 68 2.67 -9.71 -4.90
C LEU A 68 3.24 -10.20 -6.23
N ASP A 69 3.95 -9.35 -6.96
CA ASP A 69 4.62 -9.77 -8.19
C ASP A 69 5.69 -10.84 -7.91
N LEU A 70 6.45 -10.68 -6.81
CA LEU A 70 7.39 -11.70 -6.38
C LEU A 70 6.67 -13.03 -6.06
N LEU A 71 5.54 -12.98 -5.35
CA LEU A 71 4.72 -14.16 -5.06
C LEU A 71 4.19 -14.82 -6.34
N ARG A 72 3.80 -14.07 -7.38
CA ARG A 72 3.42 -14.64 -8.68
C ARG A 72 4.57 -15.44 -9.30
N HIS A 73 5.78 -14.88 -9.30
CA HIS A 73 6.95 -15.57 -9.84
C HIS A 73 7.32 -16.81 -9.02
N GLN A 74 7.27 -16.74 -7.70
CA GLN A 74 7.50 -17.90 -6.84
C GLN A 74 6.43 -18.99 -7.04
N THR A 75 5.18 -18.60 -7.24
CA THR A 75 4.08 -19.52 -7.58
C THR A 75 4.34 -20.24 -8.90
N ARG A 76 4.85 -19.51 -9.91
CA ARG A 76 5.20 -20.10 -11.20
C ARG A 76 6.35 -21.09 -11.08
N LEU A 77 7.37 -20.78 -10.27
CA LEU A 77 8.46 -21.73 -9.97
C LEU A 77 7.92 -23.00 -9.31
N LEU A 78 7.01 -22.88 -8.32
CA LEU A 78 6.37 -24.05 -7.71
C LEU A 78 5.63 -24.93 -8.75
N PHE A 79 5.00 -24.31 -9.74
CA PHE A 79 4.36 -25.03 -10.84
C PHE A 79 5.37 -25.69 -11.77
N GLU A 80 6.47 -25.00 -12.12
CA GLU A 80 7.55 -25.55 -12.96
C GLU A 80 8.28 -26.73 -12.30
N PHE A 81 8.36 -26.77 -10.97
CA PHE A 81 8.87 -27.92 -10.21
C PHE A 81 7.85 -29.08 -10.08
N GLU A 82 6.71 -29.00 -10.78
CA GLU A 82 5.61 -29.98 -10.73
C GLU A 82 5.04 -30.21 -9.30
N LEU A 83 5.29 -29.27 -8.39
CA LEU A 83 4.85 -29.35 -7.00
C LEU A 83 3.34 -29.04 -6.85
N MET A 84 2.71 -28.58 -7.92
CA MET A 84 1.31 -28.15 -7.94
C MET A 84 0.66 -28.46 -9.29
N SER A 85 -0.59 -28.92 -9.27
CA SER A 85 -1.36 -29.15 -10.49
C SER A 85 -1.78 -27.84 -11.17
N ALA A 86 -1.98 -27.89 -12.49
CA ALA A 86 -2.42 -26.72 -13.28
C ALA A 86 -3.73 -26.10 -12.76
N GLN A 87 -4.66 -26.92 -12.26
CA GLN A 87 -5.92 -26.46 -11.65
C GLN A 87 -5.67 -25.57 -10.42
N ARG A 88 -4.76 -26.00 -9.53
CA ARG A 88 -4.39 -25.29 -8.30
C ARG A 88 -3.61 -24.03 -8.62
N TYR A 89 -2.68 -24.11 -9.59
CA TYR A 89 -1.94 -22.95 -10.09
C TYR A 89 -2.88 -21.88 -10.65
N LYS A 90 -3.87 -22.26 -11.46
CA LYS A 90 -4.86 -21.33 -12.01
C LYS A 90 -5.68 -20.66 -10.90
N TYR A 91 -6.17 -21.45 -9.94
CA TYR A 91 -6.94 -20.94 -8.81
C TYR A 91 -6.14 -19.92 -7.99
N VAL A 92 -4.90 -20.23 -7.65
CA VAL A 92 -4.07 -19.34 -6.83
C VAL A 92 -3.65 -18.09 -7.59
N SER A 93 -3.37 -18.21 -8.90
CA SER A 93 -3.07 -17.07 -9.76
C SER A 93 -4.24 -16.10 -9.80
N GLN A 94 -5.48 -16.60 -9.93
CA GLN A 94 -6.68 -15.78 -9.88
C GLN A 94 -6.87 -15.08 -8.53
N LEU A 95 -6.57 -15.76 -7.41
CA LEU A 95 -6.63 -15.14 -6.09
C LEU A 95 -5.61 -14.00 -5.94
N ILE A 96 -4.36 -14.25 -6.33
CA ILE A 96 -3.27 -13.27 -6.30
C ILE A 96 -3.62 -12.06 -7.19
N ASP A 97 -4.15 -12.30 -8.39
CA ASP A 97 -4.59 -11.25 -9.31
C ASP A 97 -5.73 -10.42 -8.74
N GLY A 98 -6.71 -11.06 -8.10
CA GLY A 98 -7.80 -10.38 -7.42
C GLY A 98 -7.33 -9.46 -6.28
N ILE A 99 -6.35 -9.91 -5.48
CA ILE A 99 -5.75 -9.09 -4.43
C ILE A 99 -4.98 -7.91 -5.05
N GLY A 100 -4.22 -8.13 -6.12
CA GLY A 100 -3.49 -7.08 -6.84
C GLY A 100 -4.42 -6.02 -7.45
N GLN A 101 -5.54 -6.41 -8.06
CA GLN A 101 -6.53 -5.47 -8.58
C GLN A 101 -7.19 -4.64 -7.48
N GLU A 102 -7.52 -5.25 -6.33
CA GLU A 102 -8.05 -4.49 -5.20
C GLU A 102 -7.03 -3.49 -4.68
N LEU A 103 -5.78 -3.90 -4.47
CA LEU A 103 -4.68 -3.01 -4.07
C LEU A 103 -4.51 -1.82 -5.02
N GLY A 104 -4.48 -2.10 -6.33
CA GLY A 104 -4.38 -1.07 -7.38
C GLY A 104 -5.56 -0.10 -7.35
N SER A 105 -6.79 -0.62 -7.19
CA SER A 105 -8.00 0.19 -7.09
C SER A 105 -7.99 1.10 -5.86
N TYR A 106 -7.44 0.64 -4.72
CA TYR A 106 -7.23 1.49 -3.56
C TYR A 106 -6.22 2.60 -3.86
N ASN A 107 -5.05 2.27 -4.43
CA ASN A 107 -4.03 3.26 -4.80
C ASN A 107 -4.59 4.38 -5.67
N GLN A 108 -5.37 4.04 -6.70
CA GLN A 108 -5.97 5.02 -7.59
C GLN A 108 -6.98 5.92 -6.85
N LYS A 109 -7.85 5.34 -6.02
CA LYS A 109 -8.83 6.09 -5.21
C LYS A 109 -8.16 7.09 -4.26
N TRP A 110 -7.06 6.70 -3.62
CA TRP A 110 -6.31 7.59 -2.72
C TRP A 110 -5.58 8.68 -3.51
N CYS A 111 -4.97 8.35 -4.65
CA CYS A 111 -4.34 9.32 -5.54
C CYS A 111 -5.33 10.38 -6.05
N THR A 112 -6.53 9.96 -6.49
CA THR A 112 -7.58 10.90 -6.92
C THR A 112 -8.05 11.81 -5.78
N ARG A 113 -8.14 11.29 -4.55
CA ARG A 113 -8.51 12.08 -3.36
C ARG A 113 -7.42 13.07 -2.95
N GLU A 114 -6.15 12.70 -3.01
CA GLU A 114 -5.04 13.60 -2.73
C GLU A 114 -4.88 14.68 -3.82
N ALA A 115 -5.10 14.32 -5.08
CA ALA A 115 -5.15 15.25 -6.19
C ALA A 115 -6.30 16.26 -6.05
N GLN A 116 -7.50 15.82 -5.62
CA GLN A 116 -8.61 16.73 -5.31
C GLN A 116 -8.33 17.66 -4.13
N LYS A 117 -7.66 17.17 -3.06
CA LYS A 117 -7.24 18.02 -1.93
C LYS A 117 -6.20 19.07 -2.32
N LYS A 118 -5.30 18.76 -3.27
CA LYS A 118 -4.32 19.72 -3.80
C LYS A 118 -4.94 20.69 -4.82
N ALA A 119 -5.93 20.26 -5.59
CA ALA A 119 -6.59 21.08 -6.61
C ALA A 119 -7.61 22.09 -6.05
N TYR A 120 -8.08 21.91 -4.80
CA TYR A 120 -8.96 22.86 -4.12
C TYR A 120 -8.54 23.02 -2.64
N PRO A 121 -7.62 23.95 -2.32
CA PRO A 121 -7.34 24.32 -0.94
C PRO A 121 -8.52 25.17 -0.43
N SER A 122 -9.57 24.51 0.07
CA SER A 122 -10.66 25.22 0.74
C SER A 122 -10.11 25.92 1.99
N GLY A 123 -10.12 27.24 1.94
CA GLY A 123 -9.54 28.13 2.93
C GLY A 123 -10.11 27.96 4.33
N ARG A 124 -9.19 27.99 5.29
CA ARG A 124 -9.43 28.56 6.62
C ARG A 124 -8.19 29.36 7.01
N GLU A 125 -8.09 30.56 6.44
CA GLU A 125 -7.34 31.67 7.02
C GLU A 125 -8.37 32.76 7.31
N LYS A 126 -9.08 32.58 8.42
CA LYS A 126 -9.66 33.71 9.14
C LYS A 126 -8.87 33.82 10.42
N ASP A 127 -8.29 34.99 10.59
CA ASP A 127 -7.88 35.65 11.83
C ASP A 127 -6.37 35.94 11.97
N GLN A 128 -6.11 37.22 12.27
CA GLN A 128 -4.86 37.83 12.77
C GLN A 128 -3.80 38.39 11.80
N THR A 129 -4.15 39.48 11.12
CA THR A 129 -3.24 40.63 10.92
C THR A 129 -3.95 41.89 11.41
N LYS A 130 -3.98 42.09 12.73
CA LYS A 130 -3.19 43.11 13.44
C LYS A 130 -3.39 44.55 12.93
N GLU A 131 -4.52 45.13 13.34
CA GLU A 131 -4.56 46.49 13.86
C GLU A 131 -3.81 46.54 15.19
N TYR A 132 -2.58 47.07 15.19
CA TYR A 132 -1.80 47.65 16.30
C TYR A 132 -0.37 47.81 15.73
N THR A 133 0.24 48.98 15.51
CA THR A 133 0.08 50.31 16.07
C THR A 133 0.80 51.31 15.17
N MET A 134 0.17 52.45 14.92
CA MET A 134 0.84 53.69 14.50
C MET A 134 1.64 54.27 15.67
N THR A 135 2.93 54.52 15.48
CA THR A 135 3.71 55.61 16.13
C THR A 135 5.00 55.71 15.31
N GLN A 136 5.06 56.60 14.32
CA GLN A 136 5.74 57.89 14.43
C GLN A 136 7.11 57.75 15.13
N ASP A 137 8.19 57.81 14.35
CA ASP A 137 9.24 58.83 14.51
C ASP A 137 10.32 58.75 13.40
N ASN A 138 10.86 59.94 13.06
CA ASN A 138 11.95 60.25 12.11
C ASN A 138 11.56 60.26 10.64
N VAL A 139 10.80 61.27 10.17
CA VAL A 139 11.14 62.71 10.01
C VAL A 139 12.25 62.96 8.97
N ILE A 140 11.91 63.85 8.03
CA ILE A 140 12.74 64.70 7.15
C ILE A 140 13.35 64.08 5.89
N ALA A 141 12.68 64.30 4.75
CA ALA A 141 13.35 64.75 3.53
C ALA A 141 12.40 65.63 2.72
N PHE A 142 12.40 66.92 3.06
CA PHE A 142 11.74 68.00 2.33
C PHE A 142 12.45 68.26 0.98
N LYS A 143 11.64 68.60 -0.03
CA LYS A 143 12.00 69.32 -1.28
C LYS A 143 13.06 70.41 -1.08
N THR A 144 13.98 70.60 -2.03
CA THR A 144 14.03 71.75 -3.00
C THR A 144 15.19 71.62 -4.02
N PRO A 145 15.17 72.37 -5.15
CA PRO A 145 15.93 72.10 -6.38
C PRO A 145 17.17 72.98 -6.57
N ALA A 146 17.95 72.70 -7.62
CA ALA A 146 18.89 73.63 -8.26
C ALA A 146 18.79 73.47 -9.79
#